data_AF-A0A099TA37-F1
#
_entry.id   AF-A0A099TA37-F1
#
_cell.length_a   1.000
_cell.length_b   1.000
_cell.length_c   1.000
_cell.angle_alpha   90.00
_cell.angle_beta   90.00
_cell.angle_gamma   90.00
#
_symmetry.space_group_name_H-M   'P 1'
#
loop_
_entity.id
_entity.type
_entity.pdbx_description
1 polymer ?
#
loop_
_entity_poly.entity_id
_entity_poly.type
_entity_poly.pdbx_seq_one_letter_code
_entity_poly.pdbx_strand_id
1 'polypeptide(L)'
;MTMKPKPKKFRVRRAATGQTEGQLTSATSGDKVFETTDDGFGDADFRAAPPREETSPKQAAIDRELAAIRAEGLTGRQLRMARRVAQMRGVTPSSDFDAVRQLRAMGVDPFAKANMLELVAGANVPAVTPAPQTPQTPPPAPAGIDAATRAADIIAIQRDIAGRRRRKVALLTARLLFFVMLPTFIAAFYFYMLATPMFATKSEFVIQQADGGGGGAGGLGGLFSGTSMATQQDSISVQSYLLSRDALARLDDDLGFRAHFEGDNIDELQRLTPESSNEDTYKLYQRMVRIGYDPTEGVIKMEVIAADPATSEAFANALIGYAEEQVDQLTARLRSDQMQGAMGSFEAAEVRMLEAQQSVVRLQEQLGVVSADVELSSRMEQIGVVETELRDARFRLDTMMSNARPNAAQVENLERIIRLREAEISELRGSLTEGAEGTASLARISAELGVAQMDLTTRQALLQQAAQQLETARIEANRQVRYLSTSVPPRAPDEATYPRKFENTLLAFIIFAGIYLMISLTASILREQVSA
;
A
#
# COMPACT_ATOMS: atom_id res chain seq x y z
N MET A 1 -26.11 -8.67 30.32
CA MET A 1 -25.39 -9.70 29.52
C MET A 1 -23.91 -9.35 29.52
N THR A 2 -23.10 -10.11 30.23
CA THR A 2 -21.66 -9.93 30.39
C THR A 2 -20.92 -10.71 29.30
N MET A 3 -20.16 -10.04 28.44
CA MET A 3 -19.39 -10.69 27.36
C MET A 3 -17.90 -10.64 27.72
N LYS A 4 -17.30 -11.82 27.93
CA LYS A 4 -15.86 -12.00 28.20
C LYS A 4 -15.04 -11.85 26.90
N PRO A 5 -13.89 -11.16 26.90
CA PRO A 5 -12.98 -11.18 25.76
C PRO A 5 -12.06 -12.42 25.77
N LYS A 6 -11.82 -13.01 24.59
CA LYS A 6 -10.92 -14.16 24.35
C LYS A 6 -9.48 -13.67 24.05
N PRO A 7 -8.42 -14.33 24.56
CA PRO A 7 -7.04 -13.98 24.25
C PRO A 7 -6.54 -14.55 22.91
N LYS A 8 -5.71 -13.78 22.19
CA LYS A 8 -5.01 -14.13 20.94
C LYS A 8 -3.79 -15.04 21.21
N LYS A 9 -3.62 -16.08 20.38
CA LYS A 9 -2.46 -17.01 20.40
C LYS A 9 -1.32 -16.45 19.54
N PHE A 10 -0.10 -16.41 20.09
CA PHE A 10 1.13 -16.17 19.32
C PHE A 10 1.82 -17.50 18.98
N ARG A 11 2.29 -17.62 17.73
CA ARG A 11 3.08 -18.76 17.21
C ARG A 11 4.57 -18.42 17.33
N VAL A 12 5.33 -19.26 18.02
CA VAL A 12 6.80 -19.18 18.06
C VAL A 12 7.38 -20.05 16.93
N ARG A 13 8.30 -19.46 16.16
CA ARG A 13 9.03 -20.09 15.04
C ARG A 13 10.17 -20.95 15.58
N ARG A 14 10.36 -22.11 14.94
CA ARG A 14 11.38 -23.14 15.22
C ARG A 14 12.68 -22.75 14.52
N ALA A 15 13.78 -22.61 15.27
CA ALA A 15 15.13 -22.47 14.68
C ALA A 15 15.69 -23.85 14.33
N ALA A 16 16.22 -23.97 13.12
CA ALA A 16 16.85 -25.15 12.57
C ALA A 16 18.35 -25.18 12.89
N THR A 17 18.83 -26.41 13.06
CA THR A 17 20.21 -26.85 13.28
C THR A 17 21.09 -26.61 12.05
N GLY A 18 22.36 -26.25 12.28
CA GLY A 18 23.44 -26.29 11.29
C GLY A 18 24.81 -26.21 11.97
N GLN A 19 25.48 -27.34 12.12
CA GLN A 19 26.90 -27.46 12.41
C GLN A 19 27.66 -27.44 11.08
N THR A 20 28.78 -26.71 10.95
CA THR A 20 30.05 -27.25 10.44
C THR A 20 31.23 -26.32 10.74
N GLU A 21 32.39 -26.97 10.86
CA GLU A 21 33.70 -26.53 11.30
C GLU A 21 34.42 -25.58 10.33
N GLY A 22 35.47 -24.90 10.80
CA GLY A 22 36.44 -24.23 9.94
C GLY A 22 37.30 -23.20 10.65
N GLN A 23 38.60 -23.46 10.70
CA GLN A 23 39.63 -22.82 11.51
C GLN A 23 40.33 -21.66 10.76
N LEU A 24 41.05 -20.81 11.52
CA LEU A 24 42.28 -20.05 11.19
C LEU A 24 42.22 -18.50 11.01
N THR A 25 42.89 -17.85 11.98
CA THR A 25 44.00 -16.86 11.86
C THR A 25 43.77 -15.39 11.50
N SER A 26 44.19 -14.56 12.47
CA SER A 26 45.13 -13.43 12.41
C SER A 26 44.79 -12.10 11.69
N ALA A 27 44.87 -11.05 12.52
CA ALA A 27 45.69 -9.83 12.34
C ALA A 27 45.14 -8.60 11.58
N THR A 28 45.19 -7.48 12.32
CA THR A 28 45.64 -6.12 11.92
C THR A 28 44.67 -5.20 11.17
N SER A 29 44.28 -4.15 11.90
CA SER A 29 44.23 -2.71 11.57
C SER A 29 43.78 -2.23 10.18
N GLY A 30 42.84 -1.28 10.15
CA GLY A 30 42.75 -0.34 9.03
C GLY A 30 41.38 0.29 8.81
N ASP A 31 41.19 1.43 9.45
CA ASP A 31 40.53 2.64 8.92
C ASP A 31 39.01 2.73 8.68
N LYS A 32 38.52 3.90 9.07
CA LYS A 32 37.12 4.34 9.11
C LYS A 32 36.73 4.97 7.79
N VAL A 33 35.58 4.61 7.22
CA VAL A 33 34.70 5.54 6.47
C VAL A 33 33.31 4.91 6.47
N PHE A 34 32.33 5.49 7.16
CA PHE A 34 30.94 5.66 6.70
C PHE A 34 30.17 6.47 7.76
N GLU A 35 29.57 7.55 7.26
CA GLU A 35 28.74 8.50 7.99
C GLU A 35 27.55 7.85 8.66
N THR A 36 27.28 8.31 9.88
CA THR A 36 26.12 8.02 10.70
C THR A 36 24.84 8.47 9.98
N THR A 37 24.06 7.51 9.48
CA THR A 37 22.64 7.73 9.21
C THR A 37 21.93 7.67 10.56
N ASP A 38 21.38 8.80 10.97
CA ASP A 38 20.54 9.00 12.16
C ASP A 38 19.33 8.04 12.10
N ASP A 39 19.30 7.03 12.98
CA ASP A 39 18.27 5.99 13.04
C ASP A 39 17.08 6.35 13.94
N GLY A 40 16.90 7.64 14.25
CA GLY A 40 15.67 8.14 14.88
C GLY A 40 15.49 7.70 16.33
N PHE A 41 16.56 7.28 16.99
CA PHE A 41 16.62 7.10 18.44
C PHE A 41 17.62 8.11 19.01
N GLY A 42 17.11 9.22 19.56
CA GLY A 42 17.93 10.21 20.26
C GLY A 42 18.67 9.63 21.49
N ASP A 43 19.63 10.40 22.03
CA ASP A 43 20.56 10.10 23.15
C ASP A 43 19.91 9.49 24.42
N ALA A 44 19.46 8.25 24.31
CA ALA A 44 19.09 7.41 25.42
C ALA A 44 20.30 6.55 25.79
N ASP A 45 20.89 6.84 26.94
CA ASP A 45 21.93 6.04 27.59
C ASP A 45 21.45 4.58 27.74
N PHE A 46 21.76 3.72 26.78
CA PHE A 46 21.68 2.26 26.96
C PHE A 46 22.88 1.80 27.78
N ARG A 47 22.88 2.17 29.06
CA ARG A 47 23.69 1.48 30.04
C ARG A 47 23.27 0.01 30.04
N ALA A 48 24.25 -0.85 29.79
CA ALA A 48 24.11 -2.28 29.90
C ALA A 48 23.35 -2.62 31.19
N ALA A 49 22.32 -3.47 31.06
CA ALA A 49 21.68 -4.09 32.20
C ALA A 49 22.76 -4.69 33.12
N PRO A 50 22.65 -4.53 34.45
CA PRO A 50 23.65 -5.08 35.35
C PRO A 50 23.82 -6.59 35.11
N PRO A 51 25.03 -7.14 35.28
CA PRO A 51 25.26 -8.56 35.11
C PRO A 51 24.25 -9.32 35.97
N ARG A 52 23.59 -10.32 35.38
CA ARG A 52 22.78 -11.26 36.14
C ARG A 52 23.59 -11.75 37.32
N GLU A 53 23.00 -11.57 38.49
CA GLU A 53 23.50 -11.98 39.79
C GLU A 53 24.22 -13.32 39.70
N GLU A 54 25.40 -13.30 40.30
CA GLU A 54 26.24 -14.45 40.59
C GLU A 54 25.38 -15.65 40.98
N THR A 55 25.47 -16.73 40.20
CA THR A 55 24.92 -18.02 40.61
C THR A 55 25.44 -18.30 42.01
N SER A 56 24.54 -18.38 42.99
CA SER A 56 24.93 -18.73 44.36
C SER A 56 25.89 -19.93 44.32
N PRO A 57 26.92 -20.01 45.18
CA PRO A 57 27.90 -21.10 45.14
C PRO A 57 27.25 -22.49 45.20
N LYS A 58 26.03 -22.57 45.76
CA LYS A 58 25.17 -23.75 45.76
C LYS A 58 24.62 -24.10 44.37
N GLN A 59 24.16 -23.13 43.58
CA GLN A 59 23.65 -23.37 42.23
C GLN A 59 24.77 -23.84 41.28
N ALA A 60 25.95 -23.22 41.36
CA ALA A 60 27.11 -23.59 40.56
C ALA A 60 27.61 -25.02 40.88
N ALA A 61 27.48 -25.48 42.13
CA ALA A 61 27.78 -26.86 42.51
C ALA A 61 26.78 -27.85 41.91
N ILE A 62 25.48 -27.51 41.94
CA ILE A 62 24.41 -28.34 41.35
C ILE A 62 24.62 -28.51 39.84
N ASP A 63 24.98 -27.44 39.14
CA ASP A 63 25.19 -27.49 37.69
C ASP A 63 26.42 -28.34 37.31
N ARG A 64 27.48 -28.32 38.13
CA ARG A 64 28.65 -29.20 37.97
C ARG A 64 28.31 -30.67 38.19
N GLU A 65 27.51 -30.99 39.21
CA GLU A 65 27.02 -32.36 39.46
C GLU A 65 26.14 -32.86 38.31
N LEU A 66 25.22 -32.01 37.82
CA LEU A 66 24.36 -32.35 36.68
C LEU A 66 25.18 -32.54 35.39
N ALA A 67 26.25 -31.76 35.18
CA ALA A 67 27.16 -31.94 34.06
C ALA A 67 27.93 -33.27 34.16
N ALA A 68 28.40 -33.64 35.36
CA ALA A 68 29.06 -34.93 35.60
C ALA A 68 28.12 -36.11 35.30
N ILE A 69 26.87 -36.06 35.78
CA ILE A 69 25.89 -37.13 35.53
C ILE A 69 25.52 -37.23 34.04
N ARG A 70 25.48 -36.10 33.31
CA ARG A 70 25.29 -36.13 31.84
C ARG A 70 26.47 -36.78 31.12
N ALA A 71 27.70 -36.59 31.62
CA ALA A 71 28.90 -37.18 31.04
C ALA A 71 28.99 -38.71 31.25
N GLU A 72 28.24 -39.28 32.20
CA GLU A 72 28.18 -40.73 32.45
C GLU A 72 27.43 -41.53 31.36
N GLY A 73 26.75 -40.86 30.41
CA GLY A 73 26.14 -41.54 29.26
C GLY A 73 24.95 -42.45 29.59
N LEU A 74 24.17 -42.11 30.62
CA LEU A 74 22.99 -42.88 31.06
C LEU A 74 21.95 -43.04 29.94
N THR A 75 21.46 -44.26 29.76
CA THR A 75 20.43 -44.56 28.74
C THR A 75 19.06 -43.98 29.14
N GLY A 76 18.22 -43.64 28.16
CA GLY A 76 16.88 -43.10 28.44
C GLY A 76 15.97 -44.03 29.27
N ARG A 77 16.25 -45.34 29.30
CA ARG A 77 15.55 -46.29 30.17
C ARG A 77 15.97 -46.14 31.64
N GLN A 78 17.26 -45.97 31.90
CA GLN A 78 17.82 -45.76 33.24
C GLN A 78 17.29 -44.45 33.85
N LEU A 79 17.23 -43.39 33.05
CA LEU A 79 16.68 -42.09 33.47
C LEU A 79 15.20 -42.18 33.90
N ARG A 80 14.37 -42.89 33.15
CA ARG A 80 12.96 -43.12 33.52
C ARG A 80 12.81 -43.98 34.79
N MET A 81 13.69 -44.96 34.99
CA MET A 81 13.71 -45.77 36.22
C MET A 81 14.09 -44.91 37.43
N ALA A 82 15.15 -44.10 37.32
CA ALA A 82 15.57 -43.20 38.39
C ALA A 82 14.44 -42.22 38.78
N ARG A 83 13.73 -41.65 37.80
CA ARG A 83 12.55 -40.80 38.08
C ARG A 83 11.46 -41.54 38.86
N ARG A 84 11.17 -42.80 38.49
CA ARG A 84 10.14 -43.61 39.16
C ARG A 84 10.54 -43.97 40.60
N VAL A 85 11.81 -44.31 40.83
CA VAL A 85 12.35 -44.58 42.17
C VAL A 85 12.34 -43.31 43.04
N ALA A 86 12.67 -42.15 42.46
CA ALA A 86 12.58 -40.87 43.15
C ALA A 86 11.14 -40.55 43.58
N GLN A 87 10.16 -40.75 42.69
CA GLN A 87 8.74 -40.55 43.01
C GLN A 87 8.23 -41.51 44.11
N MET A 88 8.64 -42.78 44.10
CA MET A 88 8.28 -43.73 45.16
C MET A 88 8.84 -43.35 46.53
N ARG A 89 10.00 -42.68 46.56
CA ARG A 89 10.62 -42.17 47.78
C ARG A 89 10.14 -40.75 48.15
N GLY A 90 9.10 -40.24 47.48
CA GLY A 90 8.49 -38.94 47.77
C GLY A 90 9.30 -37.73 47.27
N VAL A 91 10.26 -37.95 46.38
CA VAL A 91 11.13 -36.90 45.84
C VAL A 91 10.60 -36.45 44.48
N THR A 92 10.44 -35.13 44.29
CA THR A 92 9.95 -34.52 43.03
C THR A 92 11.09 -33.83 42.27
N PRO A 93 11.79 -34.54 41.37
CA PRO A 93 12.93 -33.99 40.64
C PRO A 93 12.49 -33.02 39.53
N SER A 94 13.30 -31.99 39.27
CA SER A 94 13.05 -31.02 38.20
C SER A 94 13.37 -31.56 36.80
N SER A 95 14.26 -32.55 36.71
CA SER A 95 14.73 -33.19 35.49
C SER A 95 15.16 -34.64 35.77
N ASP A 96 15.25 -35.48 34.73
CA ASP A 96 15.68 -36.88 34.86
C ASP A 96 17.08 -37.04 35.47
N PHE A 97 18.00 -36.16 35.09
CA PHE A 97 19.35 -36.15 35.64
C PHE A 97 19.38 -35.65 37.10
N ASP A 98 18.46 -34.75 37.44
CA ASP A 98 18.29 -34.27 38.82
C ASP A 98 17.69 -35.35 39.72
N ALA A 99 16.87 -36.27 39.17
CA ALA A 99 16.40 -37.45 39.89
C ALA A 99 17.56 -38.36 40.32
N VAL A 100 18.52 -38.61 39.43
CA VAL A 100 19.72 -39.41 39.73
C VAL A 100 20.59 -38.72 40.78
N ARG A 101 20.78 -37.39 40.66
CA ARG A 101 21.54 -36.58 41.60
C ARG A 101 20.96 -36.64 43.01
N GLN A 102 19.65 -36.42 43.14
CA GLN A 102 18.96 -36.41 44.44
C GLN A 102 18.94 -37.81 45.08
N LEU A 103 18.79 -38.88 44.29
CA LEU A 103 18.87 -40.24 44.80
C LEU A 103 20.28 -40.60 45.30
N ARG A 104 21.33 -40.21 44.56
CA ARG A 104 22.73 -40.40 44.99
C ARG A 104 23.09 -39.56 46.22
N ALA A 105 22.56 -38.33 46.32
CA ALA A 105 22.71 -37.50 47.51
C ALA A 105 22.05 -38.12 48.75
N MET A 106 21.04 -38.97 48.56
CA MET A 106 20.40 -39.78 49.61
C MET A 106 21.08 -41.14 49.83
N GLY A 107 22.20 -41.41 49.15
CA GLY A 107 22.94 -42.68 49.25
C GLY A 107 22.25 -43.88 48.59
N VAL A 108 21.22 -43.64 47.76
CA VAL A 108 20.44 -44.69 47.09
C VAL A 108 20.88 -44.81 45.64
N ASP A 109 21.37 -45.99 45.25
CA ASP A 109 21.62 -46.27 43.84
C ASP A 109 20.31 -46.63 43.12
N PRO A 110 19.82 -45.80 42.16
CA PRO A 110 18.61 -46.09 41.41
C PRO A 110 18.69 -47.39 40.58
N PHE A 111 19.88 -47.97 40.41
CA PHE A 111 20.11 -49.13 39.57
C PHE A 111 20.42 -50.43 40.32
N ALA A 112 20.43 -50.40 41.66
CA ALA A 112 20.65 -51.59 42.47
C ALA A 112 19.51 -52.63 42.33
N LYS A 113 19.86 -53.92 42.27
CA LYS A 113 18.93 -55.05 42.04
C LYS A 113 17.80 -55.15 43.08
N ALA A 114 18.00 -54.66 44.30
CA ALA A 114 17.00 -54.69 45.37
C ALA A 114 15.74 -53.87 45.05
N ASN A 115 15.90 -52.73 44.36
CA ASN A 115 14.78 -51.85 43.99
C ASN A 115 13.93 -52.42 42.84
N MET A 116 14.41 -53.45 42.14
CA MET A 116 13.69 -54.11 41.04
C MET A 116 12.64 -55.12 41.53
N LEU A 117 12.82 -55.69 42.73
CA LEU A 117 11.88 -56.63 43.35
C LEU A 117 10.74 -55.93 44.11
N GLU A 118 10.98 -54.72 44.63
CA GLU A 118 9.94 -53.89 45.28
C GLU A 118 8.93 -53.33 44.25
N LEU A 119 9.36 -53.12 43.00
CA LEU A 119 8.53 -52.54 41.92
C LEU A 119 7.41 -53.49 41.42
N VAL A 120 7.36 -54.74 41.88
CA VAL A 120 6.31 -55.73 41.56
C VAL A 120 5.44 -56.06 42.80
N ALA A 121 5.79 -55.57 43.99
CA ALA A 121 5.14 -55.96 45.25
C ALA A 121 4.26 -54.85 45.88
N GLY A 122 3.78 -53.88 45.09
CA GLY A 122 2.99 -52.74 45.58
C GLY A 122 1.49 -52.86 45.33
N ALA A 123 0.81 -53.78 46.01
CA ALA A 123 -0.64 -53.72 46.24
C ALA A 123 -0.97 -54.50 47.52
N ASN A 124 -0.88 -53.81 48.67
CA ASN A 124 -1.24 -54.37 49.96
C ASN A 124 -2.75 -54.16 50.19
N VAL A 125 -3.49 -55.25 50.30
CA VAL A 125 -4.87 -55.31 50.83
C VAL A 125 -4.76 -55.95 52.22
N PRO A 126 -5.41 -55.45 53.28
CA PRO A 126 -5.09 -55.85 54.65
C PRO A 126 -5.44 -57.31 54.95
N ALA A 127 -4.52 -57.99 55.62
CA ALA A 127 -4.69 -59.34 56.15
C ALA A 127 -5.54 -59.34 57.44
N VAL A 128 -6.53 -60.23 57.50
CA VAL A 128 -7.18 -60.69 58.73
C VAL A 128 -6.79 -62.15 58.94
N THR A 129 -6.39 -62.46 60.17
CA THR A 129 -5.89 -63.74 60.68
C THR A 129 -6.89 -64.90 60.53
N PRO A 130 -6.44 -66.13 60.21
CA PRO A 130 -7.31 -67.31 60.11
C PRO A 130 -7.43 -68.09 61.43
N ALA A 131 -8.60 -68.68 61.65
CA ALA A 131 -8.92 -69.68 62.69
C ALA A 131 -9.45 -70.98 62.00
N PRO A 132 -9.44 -72.15 62.67
CA PRO A 132 -9.14 -73.44 62.05
C PRO A 132 -10.25 -74.18 61.28
N GLN A 133 -9.77 -75.13 60.48
CA GLN A 133 -10.42 -75.95 59.45
C GLN A 133 -11.70 -76.72 59.84
N THR A 134 -12.65 -76.77 58.91
CA THR A 134 -13.48 -77.95 58.66
C THR A 134 -13.12 -78.51 57.27
N PRO A 135 -13.05 -79.84 57.07
CA PRO A 135 -12.62 -80.42 55.80
C PRO A 135 -13.73 -80.28 54.76
N GLN A 136 -13.53 -79.39 53.79
CA GLN A 136 -14.28 -79.43 52.54
C GLN A 136 -13.44 -80.13 51.49
N THR A 137 -14.01 -81.21 50.99
CA THR A 137 -13.58 -82.04 49.87
C THR A 137 -13.00 -81.19 48.73
N PRO A 138 -11.82 -81.54 48.16
CA PRO A 138 -11.37 -80.88 46.94
C PRO A 138 -12.41 -81.10 45.83
N PRO A 139 -12.80 -80.07 45.06
CA PRO A 139 -13.48 -80.32 43.80
C PRO A 139 -12.56 -81.20 42.94
N PRO A 140 -13.12 -82.14 42.16
CA PRO A 140 -12.30 -82.97 41.29
C PRO A 140 -11.47 -82.06 40.39
N ALA A 141 -10.17 -82.35 40.32
CA ALA A 141 -9.28 -81.71 39.37
C ALA A 141 -9.93 -81.77 37.98
N PRO A 142 -10.10 -80.65 37.25
CA PRO A 142 -10.40 -80.77 35.84
C PRO A 142 -9.26 -81.57 35.21
N ALA A 143 -9.64 -82.64 34.51
CA ALA A 143 -8.73 -83.55 33.84
C ALA A 143 -7.58 -82.78 33.17
N GLY A 144 -6.35 -83.27 33.31
CA GLY A 144 -5.15 -82.65 32.79
C GLY A 144 -5.31 -82.29 31.31
N ILE A 145 -5.51 -81.01 31.04
CA ILE A 145 -5.42 -80.47 29.68
C ILE A 145 -3.92 -80.38 29.37
N ASP A 146 -3.50 -81.30 28.51
CA ASP A 146 -2.15 -81.51 28.02
C ASP A 146 -1.51 -80.18 27.57
N ALA A 147 -0.22 -79.95 27.86
CA ALA A 147 0.43 -78.68 27.50
C ALA A 147 0.38 -78.40 25.98
N ALA A 148 0.33 -79.46 25.17
CA ALA A 148 0.11 -79.39 23.73
C ALA A 148 -1.30 -78.87 23.35
N THR A 149 -2.34 -79.27 24.08
CA THR A 149 -3.73 -78.79 23.84
C THR A 149 -3.90 -77.32 24.24
N ARG A 150 -3.26 -76.87 25.32
CA ARG A 150 -3.23 -75.44 25.70
C ARG A 150 -2.50 -74.57 24.67
N ALA A 151 -1.40 -75.05 24.09
CA ALA A 151 -0.69 -74.35 23.02
C ALA A 151 -1.53 -74.28 21.73
N ALA A 152 -2.23 -75.37 21.38
CA ALA A 152 -3.16 -75.40 20.25
C ALA A 152 -4.33 -74.41 20.43
N ASP A 153 -4.89 -74.30 21.65
CA ASP A 153 -5.96 -73.34 21.96
C ASP A 153 -5.47 -71.89 21.89
N ILE A 154 -4.26 -71.59 22.37
CA ILE A 154 -3.66 -70.25 22.25
C ILE A 154 -3.46 -69.88 20.77
N ILE A 155 -2.99 -70.82 19.94
CA ILE A 155 -2.82 -70.61 18.50
C ILE A 155 -4.18 -70.43 17.82
N ALA A 156 -5.21 -71.18 18.21
CA ALA A 156 -6.57 -71.03 17.70
C ALA A 156 -7.16 -69.64 18.05
N ILE A 157 -6.99 -69.19 19.30
CA ILE A 157 -7.41 -67.86 19.75
C ILE A 157 -6.63 -66.75 19.02
N GLN A 158 -5.32 -66.89 18.83
CA GLN A 158 -4.53 -65.92 18.06
C GLN A 158 -4.96 -65.86 16.59
N ARG A 159 -5.28 -67.01 15.98
CA ARG A 159 -5.74 -67.08 14.59
C ARG A 159 -7.13 -66.47 14.40
N ASP A 160 -8.01 -66.63 15.39
CA ASP A 160 -9.33 -66.00 15.41
C ASP A 160 -9.23 -64.48 15.67
N ILE A 161 -8.41 -64.03 16.63
CA ILE A 161 -8.13 -62.60 16.85
C ILE A 161 -7.53 -61.96 15.58
N ALA A 162 -6.60 -62.65 14.90
CA ALA A 162 -6.06 -62.20 13.63
C ALA A 162 -7.12 -62.16 12.53
N GLY A 163 -8.02 -63.13 12.45
CA GLY A 163 -9.15 -63.15 11.52
C GLY A 163 -10.13 -62.00 11.74
N ARG A 164 -10.51 -61.73 12.99
CA ARG A 164 -11.39 -60.61 13.36
C ARG A 164 -10.72 -59.25 13.12
N ARG A 165 -9.43 -59.11 13.42
CA ARG A 165 -8.64 -57.90 13.08
C ARG A 165 -8.55 -57.70 11.57
N ARG A 166 -8.27 -58.74 10.79
CA ARG A 166 -8.23 -58.66 9.32
C ARG A 166 -9.57 -58.22 8.75
N ARG A 167 -10.70 -58.76 9.24
CA ARG A 167 -12.04 -58.31 8.82
C ARG A 167 -12.32 -56.86 9.19
N LYS A 168 -11.99 -56.42 10.41
CA LYS A 168 -12.16 -55.02 10.83
C LYS A 168 -11.28 -54.05 10.03
N VAL A 169 -10.02 -54.40 9.80
CA VAL A 169 -9.10 -53.61 8.96
C VAL A 169 -9.59 -53.59 7.53
N ALA A 170 -10.01 -54.72 6.96
CA ALA A 170 -10.56 -54.79 5.61
C ALA A 170 -11.81 -53.90 5.44
N LEU A 171 -12.72 -53.89 6.43
CA LEU A 171 -13.89 -53.01 6.42
C LEU A 171 -13.51 -51.53 6.54
N LEU A 172 -12.52 -51.19 7.37
CA LEU A 172 -12.01 -49.82 7.47
C LEU A 172 -11.32 -49.37 6.18
N THR A 173 -10.50 -50.24 5.57
CA THR A 173 -9.84 -49.99 4.29
C THR A 173 -10.87 -49.86 3.17
N ALA A 174 -11.89 -50.72 3.12
CA ALA A 174 -12.98 -50.61 2.14
C ALA A 174 -13.76 -49.31 2.28
N ARG A 175 -14.07 -48.90 3.53
CA ARG A 175 -14.72 -47.61 3.81
C ARG A 175 -13.84 -46.44 3.39
N LEU A 176 -12.54 -46.48 3.69
CA LEU A 176 -11.58 -45.47 3.24
C LEU A 176 -11.50 -45.41 1.70
N LEU A 177 -11.42 -46.57 1.03
CA LEU A 177 -11.35 -46.66 -0.43
C LEU A 177 -12.60 -46.04 -1.06
N PHE A 178 -13.78 -46.34 -0.53
CA PHE A 178 -15.04 -45.85 -1.06
C PHE A 178 -15.29 -44.36 -0.78
N PHE A 179 -15.01 -43.87 0.44
CA PHE A 179 -15.31 -42.48 0.80
C PHE A 179 -14.20 -41.49 0.48
N VAL A 180 -12.96 -41.95 0.28
CA VAL A 180 -11.82 -41.08 -0.01
C VAL A 180 -11.25 -41.37 -1.39
N MET A 181 -10.86 -42.62 -1.67
CA MET A 181 -10.17 -42.93 -2.93
C MET A 181 -11.09 -42.84 -4.14
N LEU A 182 -12.36 -43.25 -4.04
CA LEU A 182 -13.32 -43.18 -5.15
C LEU A 182 -13.60 -41.74 -5.59
N PRO A 183 -14.03 -40.79 -4.72
CA PRO A 183 -14.22 -39.41 -5.15
C PRO A 183 -12.90 -38.73 -5.57
N THR A 184 -11.77 -39.11 -4.98
CA THR A 184 -10.44 -38.65 -5.46
C THR A 184 -10.13 -39.17 -6.87
N PHE A 185 -10.45 -40.43 -7.17
CA PHE A 185 -10.26 -41.01 -8.49
C PHE A 185 -11.16 -40.35 -9.53
N ILE A 186 -12.41 -40.03 -9.17
CA ILE A 186 -13.32 -39.25 -10.03
C ILE A 186 -12.72 -37.86 -10.30
N ALA A 187 -12.21 -37.17 -9.28
CA ALA A 187 -11.54 -35.88 -9.46
C ALA A 187 -10.27 -35.99 -10.33
N ALA A 188 -9.46 -37.03 -10.13
CA ALA A 188 -8.29 -37.31 -10.94
C ALA A 188 -8.68 -37.55 -12.41
N PHE A 189 -9.71 -38.37 -12.64
CA PHE A 189 -10.24 -38.64 -13.97
C PHE A 189 -10.71 -37.35 -14.64
N TYR A 190 -11.45 -36.49 -13.93
CA TYR A 190 -11.87 -35.19 -14.44
C TYR A 190 -10.66 -34.31 -14.82
N PHE A 191 -9.72 -34.07 -13.91
CA PHE A 191 -8.59 -33.16 -14.18
C PHE A 191 -7.61 -33.67 -15.24
N TYR A 192 -7.46 -34.99 -15.40
CA TYR A 192 -6.53 -35.57 -16.37
C TYR A 192 -7.15 -35.79 -17.75
N MET A 193 -8.41 -36.22 -17.82
CA MET A 193 -9.05 -36.63 -19.08
C MET A 193 -10.10 -35.65 -19.61
N LEU A 194 -10.79 -34.90 -18.75
CA LEU A 194 -11.97 -34.12 -19.15
C LEU A 194 -11.76 -32.60 -19.07
N ALA A 195 -10.97 -32.13 -18.10
CA ALA A 195 -10.78 -30.71 -17.87
C ALA A 195 -9.99 -30.05 -19.02
N THR A 196 -10.53 -28.94 -19.52
CA THR A 196 -9.91 -28.18 -20.61
C THR A 196 -8.57 -27.57 -20.15
N PRO A 197 -7.49 -27.72 -20.94
CA PRO A 197 -6.24 -27.02 -20.68
C PRO A 197 -6.43 -25.52 -20.86
N MET A 198 -5.98 -24.74 -19.88
CA MET A 198 -6.07 -23.28 -19.87
C MET A 198 -4.67 -22.68 -19.75
N PHE A 199 -4.42 -21.68 -20.59
CA PHE A 199 -3.14 -21.01 -20.78
C PHE A 199 -3.21 -19.64 -20.12
N ALA A 200 -2.26 -19.35 -19.24
CA ALA A 200 -2.20 -18.08 -18.49
C ALA A 200 -1.07 -17.19 -19.04
N THR A 201 -1.44 -16.13 -19.75
CA THR A 201 -0.50 -15.10 -20.18
C THR A 201 -0.30 -14.09 -19.05
N LYS A 202 0.95 -13.84 -18.69
CA LYS A 202 1.33 -12.90 -17.65
C LYS A 202 1.99 -11.68 -18.25
N SER A 203 1.66 -10.51 -17.73
CA SER A 203 2.24 -9.24 -18.13
C SER A 203 2.38 -8.33 -16.92
N GLU A 204 3.39 -7.48 -16.96
CA GLU A 204 3.66 -6.50 -15.91
C GLU A 204 3.90 -5.14 -16.56
N PHE A 205 3.21 -4.12 -16.05
CA PHE A 205 3.32 -2.76 -16.57
C PHE A 205 3.26 -1.73 -15.46
N VAL A 206 3.85 -0.57 -15.73
CA VAL A 206 3.94 0.57 -14.81
C VAL A 206 3.38 1.80 -15.51
N ILE A 207 2.60 2.59 -14.78
CA ILE A 207 2.18 3.92 -15.24
C ILE A 207 3.28 4.90 -14.84
N GLN A 208 3.98 5.42 -15.83
CA GLN A 208 5.00 6.43 -15.63
C GLN A 208 4.44 7.79 -15.99
N GLN A 209 4.66 8.77 -15.11
CA GLN A 209 4.53 10.16 -15.50
C GLN A 209 5.85 10.56 -16.13
N ALA A 210 5.83 11.22 -17.29
CA ALA A 210 7.02 11.84 -17.84
C ALA A 210 7.56 12.84 -16.82
N ASP A 211 8.56 12.41 -16.05
CA ASP A 211 9.21 13.21 -15.03
C ASP A 211 9.97 14.31 -15.78
N GLY A 212 9.35 15.48 -15.87
CA GLY A 212 10.06 16.66 -16.32
C GLY A 212 11.05 17.03 -15.23
N GLY A 213 12.24 16.44 -15.25
CA GLY A 213 13.38 16.86 -14.43
C GLY A 213 13.43 18.39 -14.38
N GLY A 214 13.15 18.94 -13.21
CA GLY A 214 12.86 20.36 -13.04
C GLY A 214 13.07 20.76 -11.60
N GLY A 215 14.31 20.66 -11.14
CA GLY A 215 14.75 21.52 -10.05
C GLY A 215 14.45 22.97 -10.44
N GLY A 216 13.62 23.65 -9.66
CA GLY A 216 13.37 25.08 -9.82
C GLY A 216 11.91 25.50 -9.78
N ALA A 217 11.30 25.45 -8.59
CA ALA A 217 10.49 26.54 -8.05
C ALA A 217 10.22 26.23 -6.57
N GLY A 218 10.85 27.00 -5.68
CA GLY A 218 10.88 26.77 -4.24
C GLY A 218 9.52 26.88 -3.54
N GLY A 219 8.79 25.78 -3.48
CA GLY A 219 7.61 25.64 -2.63
C GLY A 219 7.40 24.20 -2.18
N LEU A 220 6.92 24.04 -0.94
CA LEU A 220 6.55 22.75 -0.35
C LEU A 220 5.54 21.94 -1.21
N GLY A 221 4.88 22.56 -2.20
CA GLY A 221 3.98 21.89 -3.14
C GLY A 221 4.68 21.03 -4.21
N GLY A 222 5.92 21.33 -4.60
CA GLY A 222 6.69 20.55 -5.57
C GLY A 222 7.18 19.20 -5.02
N LEU A 223 7.23 19.07 -3.68
CA LEU A 223 7.63 17.82 -3.03
C LEU A 223 6.52 16.75 -3.08
N PHE A 224 5.25 17.13 -3.31
CA PHE A 224 4.12 16.21 -3.31
C PHE A 224 3.71 15.75 -4.72
N SER A 225 3.92 16.55 -5.77
CA SER A 225 3.47 16.22 -7.13
C SER A 225 4.25 15.07 -7.79
N GLY A 226 5.50 14.83 -7.37
CA GLY A 226 6.32 13.70 -7.82
C GLY A 226 6.34 12.50 -6.86
N THR A 227 5.56 12.53 -5.77
CA THR A 227 5.54 11.39 -4.84
C THR A 227 4.73 10.23 -5.39
N SER A 228 5.23 9.02 -5.17
CA SER A 228 4.62 7.71 -5.46
C SER A 228 3.13 7.58 -5.04
N MET A 229 2.60 8.51 -4.23
CA MET A 229 1.20 8.55 -3.82
C MET A 229 0.24 9.02 -4.92
N ALA A 230 0.67 9.89 -5.84
CA ALA A 230 -0.19 10.36 -6.93
C ALA A 230 -0.34 9.30 -8.04
N THR A 231 0.74 8.61 -8.40
CA THR A 231 0.74 7.51 -9.38
C THR A 231 -0.01 6.26 -8.88
N GLN A 232 -0.14 6.11 -7.56
CA GLN A 232 -0.97 5.07 -6.94
C GLN A 232 -2.45 5.19 -7.31
N GLN A 233 -3.01 6.40 -7.35
CA GLN A 233 -4.43 6.59 -7.64
C GLN A 233 -4.77 6.25 -9.10
N ASP A 234 -3.86 6.58 -10.03
CA ASP A 234 -4.00 6.24 -11.44
C ASP A 234 -3.93 4.72 -11.66
N SER A 235 -2.97 4.05 -11.00
CA SER A 235 -2.80 2.59 -11.08
C SER A 235 -4.01 1.83 -10.56
N ILE A 236 -4.59 2.30 -9.45
CA ILE A 236 -5.82 1.73 -8.88
C ILE A 236 -7.03 1.98 -9.79
N SER A 237 -7.10 3.15 -10.44
CA SER A 237 -8.19 3.49 -11.36
C SER A 237 -8.15 2.61 -12.61
N VAL A 238 -6.96 2.40 -13.19
CA VAL A 238 -6.76 1.49 -14.32
C VAL A 238 -7.08 0.05 -13.93
N GLN A 239 -6.62 -0.42 -12.77
CA GLN A 239 -7.00 -1.75 -12.26
C GLN A 239 -8.53 -1.91 -12.16
N SER A 240 -9.21 -0.90 -11.61
CA SER A 240 -10.67 -0.92 -11.43
C SER A 240 -11.40 -0.91 -12.77
N TYR A 241 -10.89 -0.15 -13.74
CA TYR A 241 -11.42 -0.12 -15.10
C TYR A 241 -11.24 -1.46 -15.81
N LEU A 242 -10.05 -2.06 -15.76
CA LEU A 242 -9.80 -3.35 -16.42
C LEU A 242 -10.63 -4.48 -15.80
N LEU A 243 -10.97 -4.41 -14.51
CA LEU A 243 -11.87 -5.37 -13.86
C LEU A 243 -13.36 -5.02 -14.00
N SER A 244 -13.70 -3.94 -14.70
CA SER A 244 -15.08 -3.46 -14.85
C SER A 244 -15.85 -4.22 -15.93
N ARG A 245 -17.17 -3.99 -15.96
CA ARG A 245 -18.05 -4.49 -17.03
C ARG A 245 -17.76 -3.82 -18.37
N ASP A 246 -17.27 -2.59 -18.34
CA ASP A 246 -16.99 -1.83 -19.57
C ASP A 246 -15.79 -2.42 -20.31
N ALA A 247 -14.74 -2.80 -19.57
CA ALA A 247 -13.60 -3.51 -20.15
C ALA A 247 -13.99 -4.88 -20.71
N LEU A 248 -14.88 -5.62 -20.03
CA LEU A 248 -15.43 -6.87 -20.55
C LEU A 248 -16.25 -6.65 -21.83
N ALA A 249 -17.17 -5.70 -21.83
CA ALA A 249 -18.02 -5.42 -23.00
C ALA A 249 -17.14 -5.07 -24.21
N ARG A 250 -16.13 -4.23 -24.00
CA ARG A 250 -15.17 -3.88 -25.04
C ARG A 250 -14.34 -5.07 -25.53
N LEU A 251 -13.85 -5.92 -24.62
CA LEU A 251 -13.11 -7.12 -24.98
C LEU A 251 -13.99 -8.13 -25.74
N ASP A 252 -15.27 -8.20 -25.39
CA ASP A 252 -16.26 -9.03 -26.09
C ASP A 252 -16.55 -8.51 -27.50
N ASP A 253 -16.71 -7.19 -27.65
CA ASP A 253 -16.93 -6.54 -28.95
C ASP A 253 -15.72 -6.69 -29.88
N ASP A 254 -14.49 -6.54 -29.36
CA ASP A 254 -13.27 -6.55 -30.18
C ASP A 254 -12.78 -7.97 -30.51
N LEU A 255 -12.79 -8.88 -29.54
CA LEU A 255 -12.18 -10.22 -29.66
C LEU A 255 -13.12 -11.38 -29.35
N GLY A 256 -14.39 -11.11 -29.00
CA GLY A 256 -15.39 -12.17 -28.77
C GLY A 256 -15.10 -13.00 -27.52
N PHE A 257 -14.86 -12.36 -26.38
CA PHE A 257 -14.63 -13.04 -25.09
C PHE A 257 -15.69 -14.10 -24.77
N ARG A 258 -16.97 -13.74 -24.87
CA ARG A 258 -18.10 -14.65 -24.64
C ARG A 258 -18.06 -15.82 -25.62
N ALA A 259 -17.90 -15.53 -26.91
CA ALA A 259 -17.89 -16.54 -27.96
C ALA A 259 -16.76 -17.56 -27.77
N HIS A 260 -15.58 -17.11 -27.33
CA HIS A 260 -14.45 -17.98 -27.00
C HIS A 260 -14.81 -18.97 -25.88
N PHE A 261 -15.53 -18.50 -24.86
CA PHE A 261 -15.92 -19.32 -23.70
C PHE A 261 -17.22 -20.13 -23.89
N GLU A 262 -17.97 -19.89 -24.97
CA GLU A 262 -19.12 -20.70 -25.40
C GLU A 262 -18.72 -21.90 -26.29
N GLY A 263 -17.47 -21.94 -26.76
CA GLY A 263 -16.96 -22.97 -27.66
C GLY A 263 -17.04 -24.41 -27.11
N ASP A 264 -17.24 -25.38 -28.01
CA ASP A 264 -17.34 -26.81 -27.69
C ASP A 264 -16.04 -27.45 -27.20
N ASN A 265 -14.92 -26.74 -27.33
CA ASN A 265 -13.61 -27.14 -26.80
C ASN A 265 -13.47 -26.95 -25.28
N ILE A 266 -14.44 -26.29 -24.65
CA ILE A 266 -14.45 -26.01 -23.21
C ILE A 266 -15.33 -27.01 -22.49
N ASP A 267 -14.86 -27.49 -21.35
CA ASP A 267 -15.59 -28.45 -20.53
C ASP A 267 -16.95 -27.90 -20.06
N GLU A 268 -17.92 -28.80 -19.84
CA GLU A 268 -19.29 -28.40 -19.49
C GLU A 268 -19.39 -27.60 -18.18
N LEU A 269 -18.39 -27.69 -17.31
CA LEU A 269 -18.39 -27.02 -16.01
C LEU A 269 -17.91 -25.56 -16.11
N GLN A 270 -17.01 -25.26 -17.05
CA GLN A 270 -16.43 -23.92 -17.24
C GLN A 270 -17.02 -23.20 -18.46
N ARG A 271 -17.65 -23.92 -19.39
CA ARG A 271 -18.25 -23.39 -20.61
C ARG A 271 -19.46 -22.49 -20.30
N LEU A 272 -19.55 -21.38 -21.01
CA LEU A 272 -20.78 -20.58 -21.04
C LEU A 272 -21.81 -21.27 -21.92
N THR A 273 -23.04 -21.36 -21.44
CA THR A 273 -24.17 -21.75 -22.30
C THR A 273 -24.65 -20.52 -23.08
N PRO A 274 -25.24 -20.68 -24.28
CA PRO A 274 -25.80 -19.56 -25.06
C PRO A 274 -26.88 -18.76 -24.30
N GLU A 275 -27.53 -19.39 -23.32
CA GLU A 275 -28.53 -18.78 -22.44
C GLU A 275 -27.91 -18.06 -21.21
N SER A 276 -26.58 -17.98 -21.11
CA SER A 276 -25.89 -17.38 -19.97
C SER A 276 -26.06 -15.86 -19.94
N SER A 277 -26.42 -15.33 -18.78
CA SER A 277 -26.58 -13.89 -18.58
C SER A 277 -25.23 -13.16 -18.69
N ASN A 278 -25.26 -11.86 -19.00
CA ASN A 278 -24.04 -11.02 -19.00
C ASN A 278 -23.33 -11.04 -17.64
N GLU A 279 -24.08 -11.23 -16.54
CA GLU A 279 -23.50 -11.34 -15.21
C GLU A 279 -22.71 -12.65 -15.02
N ASP A 280 -23.10 -13.73 -15.70
CA ASP A 280 -22.35 -14.98 -15.65
C ASP A 280 -21.07 -14.90 -16.48
N THR A 281 -21.11 -14.21 -17.62
CA THR A 281 -19.91 -13.84 -18.39
C THR A 281 -18.97 -12.98 -17.55
N TYR A 282 -19.49 -11.99 -16.82
CA TYR A 282 -18.69 -11.15 -15.95
C TYR A 282 -18.06 -11.90 -14.78
N LYS A 283 -18.79 -12.82 -14.14
CA LYS A 283 -18.20 -13.71 -13.12
C LYS A 283 -17.09 -14.58 -13.71
N LEU A 284 -17.24 -15.05 -14.95
CA LEU A 284 -16.18 -15.79 -15.63
C LEU A 284 -14.98 -14.89 -15.90
N TYR A 285 -15.21 -13.70 -16.45
CA TYR A 285 -14.18 -12.69 -16.70
C TYR A 285 -13.33 -12.41 -15.46
N GLN A 286 -13.94 -12.17 -14.31
CA GLN A 286 -13.23 -11.95 -13.04
C GLN A 286 -12.39 -13.16 -12.56
N ARG A 287 -12.72 -14.38 -13.01
CA ARG A 287 -11.91 -15.58 -12.70
C ARG A 287 -10.74 -15.74 -13.66
N MET A 288 -10.93 -15.34 -14.91
CA MET A 288 -9.97 -15.51 -16.01
C MET A 288 -9.00 -14.34 -16.15
N VAL A 289 -9.42 -13.13 -15.79
CA VAL A 289 -8.59 -11.92 -15.80
C VAL A 289 -8.32 -11.52 -14.35
N ARG A 290 -7.05 -11.64 -13.94
CA ARG A 290 -6.59 -11.33 -12.59
C ARG A 290 -5.60 -10.19 -12.65
N ILE A 291 -5.91 -9.12 -11.95
CA ILE A 291 -5.08 -7.90 -11.95
C ILE A 291 -4.79 -7.52 -10.51
N GLY A 292 -3.51 -7.40 -10.18
CA GLY A 292 -3.03 -6.99 -8.87
C GLY A 292 -2.09 -5.79 -9.00
N TYR A 293 -2.26 -4.79 -8.12
CA TYR A 293 -1.34 -3.68 -7.98
C TYR A 293 -0.40 -3.94 -6.79
N ASP A 294 0.91 -3.84 -7.01
CA ASP A 294 1.90 -3.85 -5.94
C ASP A 294 2.31 -2.42 -5.58
N PRO A 295 1.88 -1.87 -4.43
CA PRO A 295 2.20 -0.50 -4.04
C PRO A 295 3.68 -0.29 -3.71
N THR A 296 4.44 -1.36 -3.46
CA THR A 296 5.86 -1.28 -3.14
C THR A 296 6.70 -1.13 -4.41
N GLU A 297 6.35 -1.87 -5.45
CA GLU A 297 7.03 -1.85 -6.74
C GLU A 297 6.43 -0.83 -7.71
N GLY A 298 5.19 -0.37 -7.48
CA GLY A 298 4.45 0.49 -8.41
C GLY A 298 4.02 -0.22 -9.69
N VAL A 299 4.00 -1.56 -9.68
CA VAL A 299 3.76 -2.40 -10.86
C VAL A 299 2.35 -2.99 -10.80
N ILE A 300 1.67 -2.97 -11.94
CA ILE A 300 0.42 -3.72 -12.16
C ILE A 300 0.77 -5.06 -12.79
N LYS A 301 0.46 -6.14 -12.08
CA LYS A 301 0.64 -7.52 -12.51
C LYS A 301 -0.70 -8.03 -13.03
N MET A 302 -0.74 -8.41 -14.30
CA MET A 302 -1.92 -8.94 -14.94
C MET A 302 -1.68 -10.38 -15.40
N GLU A 303 -2.66 -11.23 -15.16
CA GLU A 303 -2.73 -12.62 -15.62
C GLU A 303 -4.06 -12.82 -16.34
N VAL A 304 -3.98 -13.22 -17.60
CA VAL A 304 -5.14 -13.48 -18.47
C VAL A 304 -5.15 -14.94 -18.87
N ILE A 305 -6.25 -15.62 -18.58
CA ILE A 305 -6.41 -17.06 -18.75
C ILE A 305 -7.38 -17.32 -19.91
N ALA A 306 -6.98 -18.14 -20.87
CA ALA A 306 -7.85 -18.59 -21.96
C ALA A 306 -7.57 -20.06 -22.35
N ALA A 307 -8.53 -20.69 -23.02
CA ALA A 307 -8.40 -22.07 -23.50
C ALA A 307 -7.36 -22.25 -24.63
N ASP A 308 -6.94 -21.17 -25.28
CA ASP A 308 -5.94 -21.17 -26.35
C ASP A 308 -4.80 -20.20 -26.02
N PRO A 309 -3.52 -20.60 -26.26
CA PRO A 309 -2.37 -19.76 -25.96
C PRO A 309 -2.38 -18.44 -26.74
N ALA A 310 -2.73 -18.44 -28.04
CA ALA A 310 -2.76 -17.23 -28.84
C ALA A 310 -3.90 -16.30 -28.43
N THR A 311 -5.07 -16.85 -28.11
CA THR A 311 -6.18 -16.04 -27.56
C THR A 311 -5.83 -15.42 -26.22
N SER A 312 -5.12 -16.13 -25.34
CA SER A 312 -4.69 -15.57 -24.05
C SER A 312 -3.75 -14.36 -24.21
N GLU A 313 -2.87 -14.40 -25.22
CA GLU A 313 -1.99 -13.30 -25.57
C GLU A 313 -2.77 -12.14 -26.22
N ALA A 314 -3.70 -12.44 -27.13
CA ALA A 314 -4.54 -11.43 -27.77
C ALA A 314 -5.38 -10.66 -26.75
N PHE A 315 -6.02 -11.36 -25.81
CA PHE A 315 -6.78 -10.73 -24.72
C PHE A 315 -5.89 -9.87 -23.83
N ALA A 316 -4.69 -10.34 -23.47
CA ALA A 316 -3.76 -9.55 -22.67
C ALA A 316 -3.29 -8.28 -23.39
N ASN A 317 -2.97 -8.37 -24.68
CA ASN A 317 -2.61 -7.21 -25.50
C ASN A 317 -3.75 -6.20 -25.62
N ALA A 318 -4.98 -6.66 -25.86
CA ALA A 318 -6.15 -5.79 -25.92
C ALA A 318 -6.40 -5.06 -24.59
N LEU A 319 -6.33 -5.78 -23.46
CA LEU A 319 -6.49 -5.17 -22.13
C LEU A 319 -5.39 -4.14 -21.81
N ILE A 320 -4.14 -4.38 -22.24
CA ILE A 320 -3.07 -3.38 -22.10
C ILE A 320 -3.37 -2.15 -22.96
N GLY A 321 -3.85 -2.32 -24.20
CA GLY A 321 -4.27 -1.21 -25.05
C GLY A 321 -5.41 -0.40 -24.43
N TYR A 322 -6.40 -1.07 -23.83
CA TYR A 322 -7.48 -0.37 -23.12
C TYR A 322 -6.97 0.38 -21.89
N ALA A 323 -5.98 -0.17 -21.19
CA ALA A 323 -5.33 0.50 -20.06
C ALA A 323 -4.60 1.77 -20.49
N GLU A 324 -3.86 1.70 -21.61
CA GLU A 324 -3.16 2.85 -22.20
C GLU A 324 -4.14 3.96 -22.57
N GLU A 325 -5.20 3.63 -23.32
CA GLU A 325 -6.23 4.60 -23.68
C GLU A 325 -6.94 5.21 -22.46
N GLN A 326 -7.20 4.40 -21.42
CA GLN A 326 -7.84 4.90 -20.20
C GLN A 326 -6.96 5.93 -19.48
N VAL A 327 -5.64 5.70 -19.43
CA VAL A 327 -4.67 6.65 -18.87
C VAL A 327 -4.61 7.93 -19.71
N ASP A 328 -4.64 7.79 -21.03
CA ASP A 328 -4.64 8.92 -21.95
C ASP A 328 -5.90 9.77 -21.82
N GLN A 329 -7.08 9.15 -21.70
CA GLN A 329 -8.34 9.86 -21.54
C GLN A 329 -8.41 10.66 -20.22
N LEU A 330 -7.92 10.08 -19.12
CA LEU A 330 -7.86 10.75 -17.81
C LEU A 330 -7.06 12.05 -17.88
N THR A 331 -6.00 12.10 -18.70
CA THR A 331 -5.16 13.29 -18.85
C THR A 331 -5.61 14.22 -19.97
N ALA A 332 -6.13 13.69 -21.08
CA ALA A 332 -6.49 14.46 -22.27
C ALA A 332 -7.55 15.52 -21.97
N ARG A 333 -8.58 15.16 -21.19
CA ARG A 333 -9.65 16.10 -20.85
C ARG A 333 -9.13 17.27 -20.02
N LEU A 334 -8.38 17.00 -18.95
CA LEU A 334 -7.82 18.04 -18.09
C LEU A 334 -6.90 18.97 -18.87
N ARG A 335 -6.04 18.42 -19.75
CA ARG A 335 -5.15 19.21 -20.61
C ARG A 335 -5.91 20.09 -21.58
N SER A 336 -6.94 19.54 -22.23
CA SER A 336 -7.79 20.29 -23.15
C SER A 336 -8.49 21.45 -22.43
N ASP A 337 -9.08 21.18 -21.27
CA ASP A 337 -9.80 22.18 -20.48
C ASP A 337 -8.86 23.30 -19.98
N GLN A 338 -7.66 22.95 -19.50
CA GLN A 338 -6.65 23.93 -19.07
C GLN A 338 -6.13 24.78 -20.23
N MET A 339 -5.79 24.17 -21.37
CA MET A 339 -5.35 24.89 -22.57
C MET A 339 -6.44 25.82 -23.09
N GLN A 340 -7.68 25.32 -23.20
CA GLN A 340 -8.80 26.12 -23.67
C GLN A 340 -9.10 27.29 -22.73
N GLY A 341 -9.04 27.08 -21.42
CA GLY A 341 -9.21 28.14 -20.43
C GLY A 341 -8.10 29.20 -20.50
N ALA A 342 -6.84 28.77 -20.69
CA ALA A 342 -5.71 29.69 -20.83
C ALA A 342 -5.75 30.49 -22.14
N MET A 343 -6.10 29.84 -23.26
CA MET A 343 -6.32 30.52 -24.54
C MET A 343 -7.45 31.55 -24.45
N GLY A 344 -8.61 31.17 -23.91
CA GLY A 344 -9.74 32.08 -23.75
C GLY A 344 -9.42 33.25 -22.82
N SER A 345 -8.62 33.05 -21.77
CA SER A 345 -8.16 34.13 -20.88
C SER A 345 -7.21 35.09 -21.58
N PHE A 346 -6.31 34.57 -22.43
CA PHE A 346 -5.40 35.38 -23.24
C PHE A 346 -6.16 36.23 -24.28
N GLU A 347 -7.04 35.61 -25.06
CA GLU A 347 -7.87 36.31 -26.05
C GLU A 347 -8.74 37.39 -25.40
N ALA A 348 -9.37 37.08 -24.26
CA ALA A 348 -10.15 38.05 -23.52
C ALA A 348 -9.30 39.22 -22.98
N ALA A 349 -8.07 38.96 -22.54
CA ALA A 349 -7.14 39.99 -22.08
C ALA A 349 -6.65 40.87 -23.24
N GLU A 350 -6.41 40.28 -24.42
CA GLU A 350 -6.01 40.98 -25.63
C GLU A 350 -7.09 41.95 -26.10
N VAL A 351 -8.34 41.49 -26.23
CA VAL A 351 -9.48 42.33 -26.61
C VAL A 351 -9.65 43.49 -25.63
N ARG A 352 -9.60 43.21 -24.33
CA ARG A 352 -9.72 44.23 -23.27
C ARG A 352 -8.59 45.26 -23.30
N MET A 353 -7.37 44.86 -23.63
CA MET A 353 -6.23 45.77 -23.79
C MET A 353 -6.43 46.69 -25.00
N LEU A 354 -6.90 46.14 -26.12
CA LEU A 354 -7.24 46.91 -27.31
C LEU A 354 -8.40 47.90 -27.06
N GLU A 355 -9.43 47.49 -26.32
CA GLU A 355 -10.55 48.37 -25.91
C GLU A 355 -10.06 49.52 -25.02
N ALA A 356 -9.18 49.24 -24.05
CA ALA A 356 -8.58 50.27 -23.20
C ALA A 356 -7.71 51.23 -24.02
N GLN A 357 -6.91 50.71 -24.96
CA GLN A 357 -6.09 51.53 -25.87
C GLN A 357 -6.96 52.45 -26.73
N GLN A 358 -8.03 51.91 -27.33
CA GLN A 358 -8.99 52.71 -28.10
C GLN A 358 -9.69 53.76 -27.24
N SER A 359 -9.98 53.45 -25.97
CA SER A 359 -10.60 54.41 -25.05
C SER A 359 -9.66 55.58 -24.76
N VAL A 360 -8.37 55.34 -24.56
CA VAL A 360 -7.35 56.40 -24.43
C VAL A 360 -7.32 57.27 -25.69
N VAL A 361 -7.24 56.66 -26.88
CA VAL A 361 -7.22 57.41 -28.16
C VAL A 361 -8.50 58.25 -28.33
N ARG A 362 -9.67 57.66 -28.06
CA ARG A 362 -10.96 58.35 -28.17
C ARG A 362 -11.05 59.55 -27.22
N LEU A 363 -10.54 59.42 -25.99
CA LEU A 363 -10.47 60.55 -25.04
C LEU A 363 -9.48 61.62 -25.53
N GLN A 364 -8.32 61.24 -26.07
CA GLN A 364 -7.38 62.20 -26.66
C GLN A 364 -8.00 62.98 -27.83
N GLU A 365 -8.74 62.30 -28.71
CA GLU A 365 -9.44 62.92 -29.85
C GLU A 365 -10.57 63.85 -29.39
N GLN A 366 -11.42 63.40 -28.46
CA GLN A 366 -12.56 64.20 -27.96
C GLN A 366 -12.11 65.45 -27.19
N LEU A 367 -11.03 65.32 -26.42
CA LEU A 367 -10.52 66.40 -25.60
C LEU A 367 -9.57 67.31 -26.38
N GLY A 368 -9.12 66.89 -27.58
CA GLY A 368 -8.23 67.67 -28.44
C GLY A 368 -6.82 67.82 -27.87
N VAL A 369 -6.47 67.04 -26.85
CA VAL A 369 -5.20 67.12 -26.12
C VAL A 369 -4.44 65.81 -26.28
N VAL A 370 -3.23 65.88 -26.85
CA VAL A 370 -2.35 64.71 -27.02
C VAL A 370 -1.82 64.22 -25.66
N SER A 371 -1.52 65.15 -24.75
CA SER A 371 -1.16 64.84 -23.36
C SER A 371 -1.51 66.01 -22.44
N ALA A 372 -2.46 65.79 -21.52
CA ALA A 372 -2.91 66.79 -20.56
C ALA A 372 -1.77 67.31 -19.68
N ASP A 373 -0.81 66.45 -19.33
CA ASP A 373 0.33 66.83 -18.50
C ASP A 373 1.26 67.83 -19.18
N VAL A 374 1.50 67.68 -20.49
CA VAL A 374 2.35 68.64 -21.25
C VAL A 374 1.64 69.97 -21.39
N GLU A 375 0.34 69.98 -21.67
CA GLU A 375 -0.43 71.23 -21.79
C GLU A 375 -0.54 71.94 -20.43
N LEU A 376 -0.77 71.20 -19.35
CA LEU A 376 -0.78 71.71 -17.99
C LEU A 376 0.59 72.29 -17.60
N SER A 377 1.67 71.58 -17.92
CA SER A 377 3.05 72.03 -17.64
C SER A 377 3.39 73.30 -18.41
N SER A 378 2.99 73.39 -19.69
CA SER A 378 3.19 74.58 -20.52
C SER A 378 2.41 75.79 -19.99
N ARG A 379 1.15 75.61 -19.57
CA ARG A 379 0.36 76.70 -18.96
C ARG A 379 0.92 77.14 -17.62
N MET A 380 1.39 76.21 -16.79
CA MET A 380 2.06 76.55 -15.52
C MET A 380 3.38 77.30 -15.75
N GLU A 381 4.14 76.94 -16.79
CA GLU A 381 5.35 77.67 -17.19
C GLU A 381 5.02 79.10 -17.61
N GLN A 382 3.99 79.30 -18.45
CA GLN A 382 3.52 80.63 -18.85
C GLN A 382 3.07 81.46 -17.64
N ILE A 383 2.30 80.88 -16.70
CA ILE A 383 1.93 81.55 -15.45
C ILE A 383 3.17 81.97 -14.67
N GLY A 384 4.19 81.11 -14.56
CA GLY A 384 5.45 81.42 -13.89
C GLY A 384 6.21 82.58 -14.53
N VAL A 385 6.21 82.68 -15.86
CA VAL A 385 6.80 83.82 -16.60
C VAL A 385 6.04 85.10 -16.29
N VAL A 386 4.71 85.10 -16.44
CA VAL A 386 3.86 86.29 -16.22
C VAL A 386 3.90 86.74 -14.75
N GLU A 387 3.97 85.82 -13.79
CA GLU A 387 4.16 86.12 -12.37
C GLU A 387 5.52 86.80 -12.10
N THR A 388 6.57 86.39 -12.79
CA THR A 388 7.90 86.99 -12.65
C THR A 388 7.88 88.42 -13.18
N GLU A 389 7.28 88.65 -14.35
CA GLU A 389 7.10 90.00 -14.89
C GLU A 389 6.21 90.89 -14.01
N LEU A 390 5.17 90.32 -13.40
CA LEU A 390 4.31 91.04 -12.44
C LEU A 390 5.10 91.46 -11.20
N ARG A 391 5.96 90.59 -10.65
CA ARG A 391 6.83 90.93 -9.51
C ARG A 391 7.78 92.07 -9.87
N ASP A 392 8.39 92.03 -11.06
CA ASP A 392 9.27 93.10 -11.54
C ASP A 392 8.53 94.43 -11.72
N ALA A 393 7.32 94.41 -12.28
CA ALA A 393 6.50 95.61 -12.45
C ALA A 393 6.09 96.23 -11.11
N ARG A 394 5.72 95.41 -10.12
CA ARG A 394 5.41 95.85 -8.74
C ARG A 394 6.64 96.44 -8.05
N PHE A 395 7.79 95.78 -8.16
CA PHE A 395 9.05 96.29 -7.59
C PHE A 395 9.43 97.67 -8.18
N ARG A 396 9.25 97.84 -9.50
CA ARG A 396 9.49 99.14 -10.18
C ARG A 396 8.50 100.21 -9.71
N LEU A 397 7.23 99.86 -9.50
CA LEU A 397 6.22 100.77 -8.97
C LEU A 397 6.58 101.22 -7.55
N ASP A 398 6.92 100.28 -6.66
CA ASP A 398 7.31 100.57 -5.28
C ASP A 398 8.55 101.47 -5.22
N THR A 399 9.55 101.19 -6.07
CA THR A 399 10.74 102.04 -6.20
C THR A 399 10.38 103.45 -6.66
N MET A 400 9.46 103.59 -7.62
CA MET A 400 9.02 104.89 -8.11
C MET A 400 8.27 105.69 -7.04
N MET A 401 7.39 105.01 -6.27
CA MET A 401 6.60 105.59 -5.19
C MET A 401 7.43 105.99 -3.97
N SER A 402 8.64 105.43 -3.81
CA SER A 402 9.58 105.83 -2.76
C SER A 402 10.20 107.23 -2.96
N ASN A 403 10.08 107.81 -4.17
CA ASN A 403 10.56 109.16 -4.47
C ASN A 403 9.60 110.24 -3.95
N ALA A 404 10.15 111.37 -3.48
CA ALA A 404 9.36 112.48 -2.90
C ALA A 404 8.38 113.17 -3.87
N ARG A 405 8.58 113.05 -5.19
CA ARG A 405 7.70 113.54 -6.26
C ARG A 405 7.66 112.55 -7.43
N PRO A 406 6.84 111.49 -7.36
CA PRO A 406 6.78 110.48 -8.41
C PRO A 406 6.14 111.02 -9.70
N ASN A 407 6.60 110.54 -10.86
CA ASN A 407 6.04 110.93 -12.16
C ASN A 407 4.70 110.21 -12.38
N ALA A 408 3.61 110.96 -12.31
CA ALA A 408 2.24 110.44 -12.42
C ALA A 408 2.00 109.60 -13.69
N ALA A 409 2.57 109.99 -14.84
CA ALA A 409 2.38 109.26 -16.09
C ALA A 409 3.09 107.89 -16.10
N GLN A 410 4.25 107.79 -15.44
CA GLN A 410 4.99 106.53 -15.33
C GLN A 410 4.38 105.60 -14.29
N VAL A 411 3.85 106.16 -13.19
CA VAL A 411 3.08 105.41 -12.18
C VAL A 411 1.82 104.82 -12.81
N GLU A 412 1.02 105.64 -13.52
CA GLU A 412 -0.21 105.16 -14.18
C GLU A 412 0.08 104.05 -15.20
N ASN A 413 1.19 104.15 -15.93
CA ASN A 413 1.62 103.12 -16.87
C ASN A 413 2.00 101.80 -16.16
N LEU A 414 2.77 101.86 -15.07
CA LEU A 414 3.13 100.66 -14.29
C LEU A 414 1.91 100.01 -13.65
N GLU A 415 0.99 100.81 -13.08
CA GLU A 415 -0.28 100.30 -12.56
C GLU A 415 -1.13 99.64 -13.66
N ARG A 416 -1.14 100.20 -14.87
CA ARG A 416 -1.82 99.60 -16.03
C ARG A 416 -1.20 98.25 -16.42
N ILE A 417 0.13 98.16 -16.45
CA ILE A 417 0.85 96.91 -16.72
C ILE A 417 0.53 95.86 -15.66
N ILE A 418 0.56 96.23 -14.38
CA ILE A 418 0.20 95.35 -13.26
C ILE A 418 -1.23 94.81 -13.43
N ARG A 419 -2.20 95.68 -13.70
CA ARG A 419 -3.60 95.25 -13.92
C ARG A 419 -3.74 94.29 -15.11
N LEU A 420 -3.04 94.56 -16.21
CA LEU A 420 -3.05 93.68 -17.39
C LEU A 420 -2.45 92.30 -17.08
N ARG A 421 -1.31 92.26 -16.39
CA ARG A 421 -0.63 91.02 -16.00
C ARG A 421 -1.42 90.22 -14.96
N GLU A 422 -2.09 90.89 -14.03
CA GLU A 422 -3.02 90.24 -13.09
C GLU A 422 -4.23 89.63 -13.82
N ALA A 423 -4.78 90.33 -14.80
CA ALA A 423 -5.86 89.81 -15.64
C ALA A 423 -5.41 88.58 -16.46
N GLU A 424 -4.22 88.64 -17.05
CA GLU A 424 -3.63 87.52 -17.81
C GLU A 424 -3.36 86.29 -16.92
N ILE A 425 -2.85 86.47 -15.69
CA ILE A 425 -2.72 85.36 -14.72
C ILE A 425 -4.09 84.79 -14.36
N SER A 426 -5.10 85.64 -14.17
CA SER A 426 -6.46 85.20 -13.86
C SER A 426 -7.08 84.43 -15.02
N GLU A 427 -6.83 84.85 -16.26
CA GLU A 427 -7.28 84.16 -17.47
C GLU A 427 -6.57 82.81 -17.64
N LEU A 428 -5.24 82.77 -17.50
CA LEU A 428 -4.46 81.53 -17.57
C LEU A 428 -4.88 80.54 -16.48
N ARG A 429 -5.05 80.99 -15.23
CA ARG A 429 -5.55 80.13 -14.13
C ARG A 429 -7.00 79.73 -14.34
N GLY A 430 -7.84 80.64 -14.82
CA GLY A 430 -9.22 80.37 -15.22
C GLY A 430 -9.27 79.24 -16.22
N SER A 431 -8.42 79.25 -17.25
CA SER A 431 -8.35 78.19 -18.27
C SER A 431 -7.96 76.80 -17.74
N LEU A 432 -7.36 76.71 -16.55
CA LEU A 432 -7.05 75.44 -15.89
C LEU A 432 -8.29 74.85 -15.21
N THR A 433 -9.17 75.69 -14.65
CA THR A 433 -10.28 75.28 -13.77
C THR A 433 -11.67 75.46 -14.39
N GLU A 434 -11.82 76.42 -15.28
CA GLU A 434 -13.01 76.75 -16.04
C GLU A 434 -12.72 76.38 -17.49
N GLY A 435 -13.44 75.40 -18.02
CA GLY A 435 -13.36 75.12 -19.45
C GLY A 435 -13.95 76.31 -20.23
N ALA A 436 -13.34 76.67 -21.36
CA ALA A 436 -13.94 77.62 -22.29
C ALA A 436 -15.33 77.10 -22.72
N GLU A 437 -16.31 77.97 -22.99
CA GLU A 437 -17.72 77.60 -23.30
C GLU A 437 -17.81 76.34 -24.19
N GLY A 438 -18.18 75.20 -23.58
CA GLY A 438 -18.34 73.90 -24.26
C GLY A 438 -17.17 72.91 -24.14
N THR A 439 -16.05 73.27 -23.52
CA THR A 439 -14.89 72.39 -23.27
C THR A 439 -14.78 72.02 -21.78
N ALA A 440 -14.28 70.82 -21.47
CA ALA A 440 -14.05 70.41 -20.08
C ALA A 440 -12.81 71.13 -19.50
N SER A 441 -12.81 71.40 -18.19
CA SER A 441 -11.62 71.94 -17.49
C SER A 441 -10.42 71.00 -17.67
N LEU A 442 -9.23 71.57 -17.87
CA LEU A 442 -7.98 70.83 -18.04
C LEU A 442 -7.71 69.85 -16.88
N ALA A 443 -8.10 70.22 -15.66
CA ALA A 443 -8.01 69.35 -14.48
C ALA A 443 -8.94 68.12 -14.54
N ARG A 444 -10.11 68.24 -15.19
CA ARG A 444 -11.00 67.10 -15.44
C ARG A 444 -10.44 66.21 -16.55
N ILE A 445 -9.96 66.85 -17.62
CA ILE A 445 -9.32 66.18 -18.77
C ILE A 445 -8.13 65.32 -18.31
N SER A 446 -7.26 65.87 -17.47
CA SER A 446 -6.10 65.14 -16.93
C SER A 446 -6.51 63.98 -16.03
N ALA A 447 -7.54 64.15 -15.20
CA ALA A 447 -8.06 63.07 -14.36
C ALA A 447 -8.67 61.93 -15.18
N GLU A 448 -9.51 62.24 -16.18
CA GLU A 448 -10.15 61.22 -17.04
C GLU A 448 -9.12 60.48 -17.91
N LEU A 449 -8.19 61.21 -18.55
CA LEU A 449 -7.08 60.60 -19.30
C LEU A 449 -6.17 59.77 -18.41
N GLY A 450 -5.87 60.25 -17.19
CA GLY A 450 -5.07 59.51 -16.22
C GLY A 450 -5.69 58.18 -15.83
N VAL A 451 -7.01 58.14 -15.58
CA VAL A 451 -7.74 56.89 -15.31
C VAL A 451 -7.68 55.94 -16.51
N ALA A 452 -7.89 56.45 -17.74
CA ALA A 452 -7.84 55.63 -18.95
C ALA A 452 -6.44 55.05 -19.21
N GLN A 453 -5.38 55.82 -18.95
CA GLN A 453 -3.99 55.36 -19.05
C GLN A 453 -3.64 54.34 -17.96
N MET A 454 -4.13 54.52 -16.74
CA MET A 454 -3.99 53.53 -15.67
C MET A 454 -4.73 52.22 -15.99
N ASP A 455 -5.93 52.29 -16.58
CA ASP A 455 -6.63 51.09 -17.05
C ASP A 455 -5.82 50.40 -18.15
N LEU A 456 -5.32 51.13 -19.15
CA LEU A 456 -4.47 50.57 -20.22
C LEU A 456 -3.23 49.84 -19.66
N THR A 457 -2.49 50.48 -18.75
CA THR A 457 -1.31 49.84 -18.12
C THR A 457 -1.70 48.61 -17.30
N THR A 458 -2.84 48.65 -16.60
CA THR A 458 -3.40 47.48 -15.90
C THR A 458 -3.75 46.37 -16.89
N ARG A 459 -4.41 46.67 -18.02
CA ARG A 459 -4.74 45.67 -19.04
C ARG A 459 -3.50 45.07 -19.70
N GLN A 460 -2.46 45.87 -19.92
CA GLN A 460 -1.17 45.38 -20.42
C GLN A 460 -0.52 44.40 -19.45
N ALA A 461 -0.51 44.70 -18.15
CA ALA A 461 0.00 43.80 -17.12
C ALA A 461 -0.80 42.49 -17.06
N LEU A 462 -2.14 42.57 -17.15
CA LEU A 462 -3.01 41.40 -17.18
C LEU A 462 -2.79 40.54 -18.45
N LEU A 463 -2.57 41.17 -19.61
CA LEU A 463 -2.24 40.47 -20.85
C LEU A 463 -0.90 39.72 -20.73
N GLN A 464 0.12 40.36 -20.15
CA GLN A 464 1.41 39.69 -19.89
C GLN A 464 1.24 38.49 -18.95
N GLN A 465 0.43 38.62 -17.89
CA GLN A 465 0.12 37.52 -16.99
C GLN A 465 -0.63 36.38 -17.72
N ALA A 466 -1.63 36.71 -18.55
CA ALA A 466 -2.36 35.71 -19.33
C ALA A 466 -1.45 34.99 -20.35
N ALA A 467 -0.51 35.71 -20.97
CA ALA A 467 0.49 35.11 -21.87
C ALA A 467 1.40 34.12 -21.13
N GLN A 468 1.85 34.45 -19.91
CA GLN A 468 2.63 33.54 -19.06
C GLN A 468 1.82 32.30 -18.65
N GLN A 469 0.53 32.47 -18.33
CA GLN A 469 -0.35 31.34 -18.03
C GLN A 469 -0.56 30.45 -19.26
N LEU A 470 -0.74 31.02 -20.45
CA LEU A 470 -0.85 30.27 -21.70
C LEU A 470 0.42 29.46 -21.99
N GLU A 471 1.59 30.06 -21.82
CA GLU A 471 2.86 29.34 -22.00
C GLU A 471 3.02 28.23 -20.95
N THR A 472 2.64 28.49 -19.70
CA THR A 472 2.66 27.48 -18.64
C THR A 472 1.72 26.32 -18.96
N ALA A 473 0.48 26.60 -19.36
CA ALA A 473 -0.47 25.58 -19.78
C ALA A 473 0.05 24.79 -20.99
N ARG A 474 0.71 25.44 -21.95
CA ARG A 474 1.33 24.78 -23.12
C ARG A 474 2.46 23.84 -22.70
N ILE A 475 3.32 24.28 -21.79
CA ILE A 475 4.40 23.46 -21.24
C ILE A 475 3.82 22.28 -20.45
N GLU A 476 2.81 22.50 -19.62
CA GLU A 476 2.15 21.44 -18.83
C GLU A 476 1.42 20.42 -19.72
N ALA A 477 0.70 20.87 -20.76
CA ALA A 477 0.03 20.01 -21.72
C ALA A 477 1.02 19.10 -22.49
N ASN A 478 2.24 19.58 -22.71
CA ASN A 478 3.34 18.80 -23.31
C ASN A 478 4.09 17.93 -22.29
N ARG A 479 4.13 18.30 -21.00
CA ARG A 479 4.83 17.55 -19.93
C ARG A 479 3.99 16.41 -19.34
N GLN A 480 2.68 16.55 -19.23
CA GLN A 480 1.79 15.60 -18.54
C GLN A 480 1.42 14.37 -19.40
N VAL A 481 2.35 13.81 -20.15
CA VAL A 481 2.13 12.51 -20.78
C VAL A 481 2.38 11.44 -19.71
N ARG A 482 1.30 11.00 -19.07
CA ARG A 482 1.33 9.71 -18.37
C ARG A 482 1.31 8.66 -19.45
N TYR A 483 2.25 7.72 -19.41
CA TYR A 483 2.30 6.63 -20.37
C TYR A 483 2.42 5.30 -19.63
N LEU A 484 1.84 4.28 -20.25
CA LEU A 484 1.98 2.92 -19.79
C LEU A 484 3.29 2.36 -20.36
N SER A 485 4.17 1.88 -19.49
CA SER A 485 5.39 1.19 -19.87
C SER A 485 5.27 -0.28 -19.49
N THR A 486 5.31 -1.18 -20.47
CA THR A 486 5.24 -2.62 -20.25
C THR A 486 6.62 -3.15 -19.87
N SER A 487 6.84 -3.41 -18.58
CA SER A 487 8.06 -4.04 -18.07
C SER A 487 8.20 -5.48 -18.56
N VAL A 488 7.09 -6.22 -18.62
CA VAL A 488 7.01 -7.58 -19.13
C VAL A 488 5.87 -7.65 -20.15
N PRO A 489 6.16 -7.76 -21.45
CA PRO A 489 5.13 -7.88 -22.47
C PRO A 489 4.41 -9.23 -22.36
N PRO A 490 3.10 -9.28 -22.69
CA PRO A 490 2.36 -10.53 -22.73
C PRO A 490 2.96 -11.47 -23.78
N ARG A 491 3.15 -12.73 -23.40
CA ARG A 491 3.57 -13.80 -24.31
C ARG A 491 2.74 -15.04 -24.07
N ALA A 492 2.28 -15.66 -25.14
CA ALA A 492 1.60 -16.94 -25.09
C ALA A 492 2.48 -18.01 -24.39
N PRO A 493 1.95 -18.74 -23.40
CA PRO A 493 2.69 -19.81 -22.73
C PRO A 493 2.69 -21.09 -23.57
N ASP A 494 3.82 -21.81 -23.53
CA ASP A 494 4.00 -23.07 -24.28
C ASP A 494 3.25 -24.26 -23.65
N GLU A 495 2.98 -24.20 -22.34
CA GLU A 495 2.29 -25.25 -21.58
C GLU A 495 1.04 -24.73 -20.87
N ALA A 496 0.02 -25.59 -20.76
CA ALA A 496 -1.20 -25.28 -20.03
C ALA A 496 -0.90 -25.06 -18.54
N THR A 497 -1.17 -23.85 -18.05
CA THR A 497 -0.94 -23.48 -16.64
C THR A 497 -2.00 -24.07 -15.72
N TYR A 498 -3.22 -24.26 -16.23
CA TYR A 498 -4.35 -24.81 -15.50
C TYR A 498 -5.03 -25.93 -16.30
N PRO A 499 -5.71 -26.87 -15.61
CA PRO A 499 -5.69 -27.08 -14.16
C PRO A 499 -4.37 -27.70 -13.70
N ARG A 500 -3.94 -27.42 -12.47
CA ARG A 500 -2.77 -28.07 -11.86
C ARG A 500 -3.14 -29.50 -11.47
N LYS A 501 -3.12 -30.42 -12.44
CA LYS A 501 -3.72 -31.77 -12.36
C LYS A 501 -3.28 -32.53 -11.11
N PHE A 502 -1.98 -32.55 -10.80
CA PHE A 502 -1.44 -33.22 -9.62
C PHE A 502 -1.82 -32.52 -8.30
N GLU A 503 -1.61 -31.19 -8.22
CA GLU A 503 -1.90 -30.40 -7.02
C GLU A 503 -3.39 -30.47 -6.66
N ASN A 504 -4.28 -30.32 -7.65
CA ASN A 504 -5.72 -30.37 -7.46
C ASN A 504 -6.20 -31.77 -7.07
N THR A 505 -5.61 -32.84 -7.62
CA THR A 505 -5.94 -34.22 -7.24
C THR A 505 -5.50 -34.54 -5.81
N LEU A 506 -4.28 -34.12 -5.43
CA LEU A 506 -3.77 -34.29 -4.06
C LEU A 506 -4.59 -33.46 -3.05
N LEU A 507 -4.98 -32.24 -3.43
CA LEU A 507 -5.85 -31.41 -2.62
C LEU A 507 -7.22 -32.07 -2.42
N ALA A 508 -7.83 -32.60 -3.48
CA ALA A 508 -9.08 -33.35 -3.39
C ALA A 508 -8.94 -34.55 -2.43
N PHE A 509 -7.85 -35.32 -2.54
CA PHE A 509 -7.55 -36.42 -1.63
C PHE A 509 -7.50 -35.96 -0.17
N ILE A 510 -6.77 -34.89 0.13
CA ILE A 510 -6.65 -34.34 1.49
C ILE A 510 -8.01 -33.85 2.02
N ILE A 511 -8.81 -33.18 1.19
CA ILE A 511 -10.14 -32.70 1.55
C ILE A 511 -11.06 -33.87 1.88
N PHE A 512 -11.15 -34.88 1.01
CA PHE A 512 -12.00 -36.06 1.26
C PHE A 512 -11.51 -36.87 2.46
N ALA A 513 -10.20 -37.01 2.64
CA ALA A 513 -9.63 -37.65 3.83
C ALA A 513 -9.98 -36.87 5.11
N GLY A 514 -9.90 -35.54 5.08
CA GLY A 514 -10.26 -34.68 6.20
C GLY A 514 -11.74 -34.77 6.56
N ILE A 515 -12.63 -34.71 5.57
CA ILE A 515 -14.08 -34.89 5.75
C ILE A 515 -14.38 -36.27 6.35
N TYR A 516 -13.76 -37.31 5.80
CA TYR A 516 -13.90 -38.67 6.31
C TYR A 516 -13.45 -38.78 7.78
N LEU A 517 -12.30 -38.19 8.13
CA LEU A 517 -11.79 -38.16 9.49
C LEU A 517 -12.76 -37.44 10.44
N MET A 518 -13.26 -36.25 10.07
CA MET A 518 -14.27 -35.53 10.86
C MET A 518 -15.50 -36.39 11.11
N ILE A 519 -16.12 -36.93 10.06
CA ILE A 519 -17.32 -37.76 10.19
C ILE A 519 -17.04 -39.01 11.05
N SER A 520 -15.88 -39.65 10.85
CA SER A 520 -15.50 -40.83 11.61
C SER A 520 -15.33 -40.55 13.10
N LEU A 521 -14.74 -39.40 13.45
CA LEU A 521 -14.53 -38.98 14.83
C LEU A 521 -15.87 -38.63 15.48
N THR A 522 -16.72 -37.86 14.80
CA THR A 522 -18.06 -37.52 15.28
C THR A 522 -18.91 -38.77 15.50
N ALA A 523 -18.87 -39.73 14.56
CA ALA A 523 -19.56 -41.00 14.73
C ALA A 523 -19.01 -41.85 15.88
N SER A 524 -17.69 -41.80 16.13
CA SER A 524 -17.08 -42.48 17.28
C SER A 524 -17.56 -41.89 18.60
N ILE A 525 -17.60 -40.56 18.70
CA ILE A 525 -18.08 -39.85 19.90
C ILE A 525 -19.56 -40.14 20.13
N LEU A 526 -20.40 -40.04 19.10
CA LEU A 526 -21.83 -40.37 19.19
C LEU A 526 -22.05 -41.82 19.64
N ARG A 527 -21.27 -42.76 19.11
CA ARG A 527 -21.35 -44.16 19.51
C ARG A 527 -20.99 -44.35 20.98
N GLU A 528 -19.93 -43.70 21.45
CA GLU A 528 -19.49 -43.76 22.85
C GLU A 528 -20.59 -43.25 23.79
N GLN A 529 -21.24 -42.13 23.44
CA GLN A 529 -22.33 -41.53 24.22
C GLN A 529 -23.63 -42.35 24.22
N VAL A 530 -23.89 -43.15 23.18
CA VAL A 530 -25.08 -44.02 23.10
C VAL A 530 -24.82 -45.40 23.74
N SER A 531 -23.56 -45.80 23.87
CA SER A 531 -23.16 -47.07 24.50
C SER A 531 -22.82 -46.97 25.99
N ALA A 532 -22.68 -45.75 26.51
CA ALA A 532 -22.62 -45.43 27.95
C ALA A 532 -24.04 -45.22 28.47
#